data_AF-A0A452ZNV4-F1
#
_entry.id   AF-A0A452ZNV4-F1
#
_cell.length_a   1.000
_cell.length_b   1.000
_cell.length_c   1.000
_cell.angle_alpha   90.00
_cell.angle_beta   90.00
_cell.angle_gamma   90.00
#
_symmetry.space_group_name_H-M   'P 1'
#
loop_
_entity.id
_entity.type
_entity.pdbx_description
1 polymer ?
#
loop_
_entity_poly.entity_id
_entity_poly.type
_entity_poly.pdbx_seq_one_letter_code
_entity_poly.pdbx_strand_id
1 'polypeptide(L)'
;GCLLNSIPDPGAAPVKSHRSMDRLKRLCKVLGSNYQERLDKLGIAAGHKEMDEKTSKALEQTIRVLEEAKEARFSKLQALGLKLRDLWKFHNTAPENILEFAETFACIDAESANELTKEKSLSMELISKATEEINTLEASMVAKQKKMYLGKKQKLLKLLEETHMVPADMKFDPKKKVESDFPKAISDLKIMIKQVKVQILERKDIVMRIELLQHAVNNSLSVKTSESKKYVLVYSN
;
A
#
# COMPACT_ATOMS: atom_id res chain seq x y z
N GLY A 1 22.33 -68.85 -45.84
CA GLY A 1 21.50 -67.93 -45.06
C GLY A 1 22.41 -67.13 -44.16
N CYS A 2 22.73 -65.90 -44.54
CA CYS A 2 23.64 -65.04 -43.79
C CYS A 2 22.86 -64.25 -42.74
N LEU A 3 23.33 -64.36 -41.50
CA LEU A 3 22.91 -63.53 -40.38
C LEU A 3 23.40 -62.09 -40.61
N LEU A 4 22.47 -61.17 -40.85
CA LEU A 4 22.74 -59.73 -40.82
C LEU A 4 22.78 -59.30 -39.35
N ASN A 5 24.00 -59.17 -38.82
CA ASN A 5 24.25 -58.41 -37.60
C ASN A 5 24.04 -56.92 -37.91
N SER A 6 22.94 -56.37 -37.44
CA SER A 6 22.74 -54.91 -37.39
C SER A 6 23.69 -54.33 -36.34
N ILE A 7 24.67 -53.58 -36.81
CA ILE A 7 25.56 -52.74 -36.00
C ILE A 7 24.69 -51.62 -35.39
N PRO A 8 24.75 -51.35 -34.07
CA PRO A 8 24.09 -50.18 -33.51
C PRO A 8 24.83 -48.91 -33.94
N ASP A 9 24.08 -47.94 -34.46
CA ASP A 9 24.54 -46.60 -34.82
C ASP A 9 25.18 -45.90 -33.60
N PRO A 10 26.48 -45.51 -33.65
CA PRO A 10 27.15 -44.84 -32.53
C PRO A 10 26.76 -43.35 -32.37
N GLY A 11 25.84 -42.81 -33.19
CA GLY A 11 25.55 -41.37 -33.26
C GLY A 11 24.40 -40.83 -32.40
N ALA A 12 23.73 -41.65 -31.58
CA ALA A 12 22.52 -41.21 -30.87
C ALA A 12 22.78 -40.57 -29.50
N ALA A 13 23.46 -39.43 -29.43
CA ALA A 13 23.47 -38.59 -28.22
C ALA A 13 23.56 -37.06 -28.45
N PRO A 14 22.48 -36.38 -28.90
CA PRO A 14 22.32 -34.94 -28.68
C PRO A 14 21.05 -34.53 -27.91
N VAL A 15 20.16 -35.47 -27.56
CA VAL A 15 18.79 -35.16 -27.10
C VAL A 15 18.73 -34.46 -25.73
N LYS A 16 19.70 -34.67 -24.84
CA LYS A 16 19.70 -34.09 -23.48
C LYS A 16 20.03 -32.59 -23.48
N SER A 17 21.01 -32.16 -24.28
CA SER A 17 21.47 -30.75 -24.31
C SER A 17 20.39 -29.80 -24.82
N HIS A 18 19.63 -30.19 -25.85
CA HIS A 18 18.59 -29.33 -26.42
C HIS A 18 17.44 -29.08 -25.45
N ARG A 19 17.00 -30.12 -24.72
CA ARG A 19 15.89 -30.03 -23.77
C ARG A 19 16.18 -29.08 -22.60
N SER A 20 17.40 -29.14 -22.05
CA SER A 20 17.82 -28.29 -20.93
C SER A 20 17.93 -26.82 -21.35
N MET A 21 18.41 -26.57 -22.57
CA MET A 21 18.46 -25.22 -23.16
C MET A 21 17.05 -24.63 -23.34
N ASP A 22 16.10 -25.41 -23.84
CA ASP A 22 14.70 -24.97 -23.97
C ASP A 22 14.06 -24.65 -22.61
N ARG A 23 14.37 -25.46 -21.59
CA ARG A 23 13.90 -25.25 -20.21
C ARG A 23 14.47 -23.97 -19.63
N LEU A 24 15.78 -23.73 -19.80
CA LEU A 24 16.44 -22.48 -19.42
C LEU A 24 15.79 -21.28 -20.13
N LYS A 25 15.53 -21.37 -21.45
CA LYS A 25 14.89 -20.30 -22.23
C LYS A 25 13.50 -19.96 -21.71
N ARG A 26 12.67 -20.96 -21.40
CA ARG A 26 11.34 -20.76 -20.80
C ARG A 26 11.42 -20.11 -19.43
N LEU A 27 12.33 -20.57 -18.56
CA LEU A 27 12.55 -19.98 -17.24
C LEU A 27 12.99 -18.50 -17.35
N CYS A 28 13.93 -18.21 -18.26
CA CYS A 28 14.41 -16.85 -18.50
C CYS A 28 13.27 -15.91 -18.92
N LYS A 29 12.43 -16.36 -19.84
CA LYS A 29 11.25 -15.61 -20.33
C LYS A 29 10.31 -15.24 -19.18
N VAL A 30 9.91 -16.21 -18.35
CA VAL A 30 8.95 -16.01 -17.25
C VAL A 30 9.55 -15.14 -16.13
N LEU A 31 10.81 -15.40 -15.76
CA LEU A 31 11.51 -14.66 -14.70
C LEU A 31 12.01 -13.28 -15.13
N GLY A 32 11.89 -12.93 -16.41
CA GLY A 32 12.39 -11.68 -16.97
C GLY A 32 13.92 -11.57 -16.89
N SER A 33 14.64 -12.68 -16.99
CA SER A 33 16.11 -12.68 -16.96
C SER A 33 16.70 -12.94 -18.34
N ASN A 34 17.88 -12.39 -18.61
CA ASN A 34 18.50 -12.48 -19.93
C ASN A 34 19.04 -13.90 -20.20
N TYR A 35 18.45 -14.56 -21.20
CA TYR A 35 18.87 -15.90 -21.62
C TYR A 35 20.31 -15.93 -22.12
N GLN A 36 20.69 -14.97 -22.96
CA GLN A 36 22.03 -14.92 -23.57
C GLN A 36 23.11 -14.68 -22.51
N GLU A 37 22.87 -13.74 -21.59
CA GLU A 37 23.79 -13.48 -20.47
C GLU A 37 24.05 -14.75 -19.64
N ARG A 38 23.03 -15.61 -19.47
CA ARG A 38 23.20 -16.88 -18.76
C ARG A 38 23.97 -17.92 -19.55
N LEU A 39 23.79 -17.97 -20.87
CA LEU A 39 24.60 -18.84 -21.74
C LEU A 39 26.06 -18.41 -21.73
N ASP A 40 26.32 -17.12 -21.82
CA ASP A 40 27.67 -16.56 -21.80
C ASP A 40 28.38 -16.88 -20.47
N LYS A 41 27.67 -16.77 -19.33
CA LYS A 41 28.16 -17.18 -18.00
C LYS A 41 28.47 -18.68 -17.90
N LEU A 42 27.76 -19.50 -18.68
CA LEU A 42 28.00 -20.95 -18.74
C LEU A 42 29.06 -21.32 -19.79
N GLY A 43 29.60 -20.35 -20.54
CA GLY A 43 30.56 -20.61 -21.62
C GLY A 43 29.94 -21.30 -22.85
N ILE A 44 28.61 -21.23 -23.00
CA ILE A 44 27.89 -21.87 -24.11
C ILE A 44 27.82 -20.88 -25.29
N ALA A 45 28.71 -21.06 -26.27
CA ALA A 45 28.72 -20.23 -27.48
C ALA A 45 27.50 -20.49 -28.39
N ALA A 46 27.11 -19.46 -29.17
CA ALA A 46 26.05 -19.57 -30.17
C ALA A 46 26.49 -20.50 -31.32
N GLY A 47 26.00 -21.73 -31.31
CA GLY A 47 26.35 -22.76 -32.30
C GLY A 47 26.95 -23.99 -31.62
N HIS A 48 26.07 -24.85 -31.11
CA HIS A 48 26.43 -26.05 -30.35
C HIS A 48 27.36 -27.00 -31.15
N LYS A 49 28.64 -27.05 -30.77
CA LYS A 49 29.49 -28.22 -30.98
C LYS A 49 29.81 -28.78 -29.60
N GLU A 50 29.05 -29.81 -29.23
CA GLU A 50 29.25 -30.71 -28.08
C GLU A 50 29.44 -30.05 -26.70
N MET A 51 28.49 -30.27 -25.80
CA MET A 51 28.55 -29.80 -24.42
C MET A 51 29.30 -30.83 -23.56
N ASP A 52 30.37 -30.40 -22.88
CA ASP A 52 31.09 -31.26 -21.95
C ASP A 52 30.25 -31.54 -20.68
N GLU A 53 30.62 -32.57 -19.93
CA GLU A 53 29.87 -33.00 -18.74
C GLU A 53 29.83 -31.89 -17.67
N LYS A 54 30.90 -31.08 -17.57
CA LYS A 54 30.99 -29.97 -16.62
C LYS A 54 29.97 -28.88 -16.94
N THR A 55 29.88 -28.46 -18.20
CA THR A 55 28.93 -27.44 -18.68
C THR A 55 27.50 -27.96 -18.57
N SER A 56 27.26 -29.23 -18.88
CA SER A 56 25.96 -29.88 -18.69
C SER A 56 25.50 -29.85 -17.22
N LYS A 57 26.39 -30.20 -16.27
CA LYS A 57 26.10 -30.10 -14.83
C LYS A 57 25.84 -28.67 -14.38
N ALA A 58 26.62 -27.71 -14.87
CA ALA A 58 26.44 -26.29 -14.55
C ALA A 58 25.11 -25.73 -15.09
N LEU A 59 24.71 -26.15 -16.29
CA LEU A 59 23.42 -25.82 -16.89
C LEU A 59 22.26 -26.36 -16.05
N GLU A 60 22.29 -27.65 -15.68
CA GLU A 60 21.26 -28.25 -14.82
C GLU A 60 21.20 -27.58 -13.44
N GLN A 61 22.34 -27.24 -12.85
CA GLN A 61 22.37 -26.49 -11.58
C GLN A 61 21.74 -25.10 -11.73
N THR A 62 22.04 -24.40 -12.82
CA THR A 62 21.45 -23.08 -13.11
C THR A 62 19.93 -23.18 -13.28
N ILE A 63 19.46 -24.21 -13.99
CA ILE A 63 18.03 -24.47 -14.16
C ILE A 63 17.35 -24.70 -12.80
N ARG A 64 17.93 -25.51 -11.92
CA ARG A 64 17.39 -25.75 -10.57
C ARG A 64 17.26 -24.46 -9.76
N VAL A 65 18.30 -23.64 -9.73
CA VAL A 65 18.27 -22.34 -9.04
C VAL A 65 17.18 -21.43 -9.59
N LEU A 66 16.95 -21.45 -10.91
CA LEU A 66 15.88 -20.65 -11.51
C LEU A 66 14.49 -21.19 -11.22
N GLU A 67 14.33 -22.50 -11.07
CA GLU A 67 13.05 -23.09 -10.65
C GLU A 67 12.74 -22.75 -9.20
N GLU A 68 13.72 -22.82 -8.30
CA GLU A 68 13.56 -22.36 -6.91
C GLU A 68 13.19 -20.87 -6.86
N ALA A 69 13.88 -20.04 -7.65
CA ALA A 69 13.55 -18.63 -7.76
C ALA A 69 12.15 -18.39 -8.34
N LYS A 70 11.70 -19.21 -9.29
CA LYS A 70 10.37 -19.15 -9.88
C LYS A 70 9.29 -19.41 -8.83
N GLU A 71 9.42 -20.49 -8.06
CA GLU A 71 8.46 -20.81 -6.99
C GLU A 71 8.46 -19.73 -5.90
N ALA A 72 9.64 -19.29 -5.44
CA ALA A 72 9.73 -18.24 -4.42
C ALA A 72 9.09 -16.92 -4.86
N ARG A 73 9.28 -16.52 -6.12
CA ARG A 73 8.67 -15.30 -6.67
C ARG A 73 7.17 -15.45 -6.88
N PHE A 74 6.70 -16.62 -7.28
CA PHE A 74 5.27 -16.91 -7.40
C PHE A 74 4.55 -16.76 -6.06
N SER A 75 5.02 -17.43 -5.00
CA SER A 75 4.42 -17.29 -3.67
C SER A 75 4.47 -15.85 -3.15
N LYS A 76 5.57 -15.12 -3.42
CA LYS A 76 5.68 -13.71 -3.07
C LYS A 76 4.66 -12.85 -3.80
N LEU A 77 4.50 -13.02 -5.11
CA LEU A 77 3.53 -12.26 -5.91
C LEU A 77 2.09 -12.59 -5.53
N GLN A 78 1.78 -13.84 -5.18
CA GLN A 78 0.48 -14.19 -4.59
C GLN A 78 0.21 -13.40 -3.31
N ALA A 79 1.15 -13.41 -2.36
CA ALA A 79 1.01 -12.68 -1.10
C ALA A 79 0.86 -11.17 -1.32
N LEU A 80 1.65 -10.58 -2.23
CA LEU A 80 1.55 -9.17 -2.60
C LEU A 80 0.21 -8.85 -3.26
N GLY A 81 -0.25 -9.71 -4.18
CA GLY A 81 -1.53 -9.56 -4.87
C GLY A 81 -2.72 -9.59 -3.92
N LEU A 82 -2.73 -10.52 -2.96
CA LEU A 82 -3.76 -10.57 -1.91
C LEU A 82 -3.79 -9.27 -1.11
N LYS A 83 -2.61 -8.78 -0.68
CA LYS A 83 -2.48 -7.52 0.07
C LYS A 83 -2.94 -6.31 -0.74
N LEU A 84 -2.56 -6.21 -2.02
CA LEU A 84 -3.03 -5.17 -2.95
C LEU A 84 -4.55 -5.16 -3.06
N ARG A 85 -5.15 -6.33 -3.31
CA ARG A 85 -6.60 -6.49 -3.42
C ARG A 85 -7.31 -5.99 -2.16
N ASP A 86 -6.80 -6.34 -0.98
CA ASP A 86 -7.43 -5.95 0.27
C ASP A 86 -7.25 -4.45 0.52
N LEU A 87 -6.08 -3.86 0.29
CA LEU A 87 -5.87 -2.42 0.41
C LEU A 87 -6.77 -1.61 -0.54
N TRP A 88 -6.95 -2.05 -1.79
CA TRP A 88 -7.81 -1.36 -2.74
C TRP A 88 -9.30 -1.45 -2.43
N LYS A 89 -9.79 -2.56 -1.84
CA LYS A 89 -11.17 -2.64 -1.33
C LYS A 89 -11.47 -1.49 -0.36
N PHE A 90 -10.48 -1.04 0.42
CA PHE A 90 -10.64 0.10 1.33
C PHE A 90 -10.48 1.47 0.66
N HIS A 91 -9.82 1.55 -0.50
CA HIS A 91 -9.45 2.82 -1.14
C HIS A 91 -10.41 3.30 -2.24
N ASN A 92 -11.41 2.49 -2.62
CA ASN A 92 -12.34 2.80 -3.72
C ASN A 92 -11.58 3.19 -5.01
N THR A 93 -10.48 2.48 -5.27
CA THR A 93 -9.54 2.75 -6.37
C THR A 93 -10.20 2.50 -7.72
N ALA A 94 -9.90 3.35 -8.71
CA ALA A 94 -10.48 3.28 -10.05
C ALA A 94 -10.03 2.00 -10.80
N PRO A 95 -10.87 1.43 -11.69
CA PRO A 95 -10.58 0.18 -12.39
C PRO A 95 -9.32 0.18 -13.25
N GLU A 96 -8.90 1.35 -13.74
CA GLU A 96 -7.73 1.51 -14.61
C GLU A 96 -6.44 1.13 -13.89
N ASN A 97 -6.37 1.38 -12.58
CA ASN A 97 -5.24 0.99 -11.74
C ASN A 97 -5.20 -0.54 -11.50
N ILE A 98 -6.35 -1.23 -11.61
CA ILE A 98 -6.41 -2.70 -11.44
C ILE A 98 -5.74 -3.40 -12.63
N LEU A 99 -5.97 -2.90 -13.85
CA LEU A 99 -5.37 -3.46 -15.06
C LEU A 99 -3.84 -3.39 -15.02
N GLU A 100 -3.27 -2.36 -14.40
CA GLU A 100 -1.83 -2.18 -14.26
C GLU A 100 -1.14 -3.32 -13.46
N PHE A 101 -1.89 -4.02 -12.61
CA PHE A 101 -1.44 -5.13 -11.78
C PHE A 101 -2.05 -6.48 -12.18
N ALA A 102 -2.62 -6.59 -13.39
CA ALA A 102 -3.26 -7.81 -13.88
C ALA A 102 -2.37 -9.06 -13.76
N GLU A 103 -1.06 -8.95 -14.05
CA GLU A 103 -0.11 -10.06 -13.89
C GLU A 103 0.11 -10.47 -12.44
N THR A 104 0.03 -9.51 -11.50
CA THR A 104 0.10 -9.83 -10.06
C THR A 104 -1.16 -10.59 -9.62
N PHE A 105 -2.33 -10.23 -10.16
CA PHE A 105 -3.58 -10.95 -9.88
C PHE A 105 -3.66 -12.32 -10.55
N ALA A 106 -3.10 -12.46 -11.76
CA ALA A 106 -2.98 -13.76 -12.41
C ALA A 106 -2.20 -14.76 -11.56
N CYS A 107 -1.26 -14.30 -10.72
CA CYS A 107 -0.57 -15.17 -9.76
C CYS A 107 -1.50 -15.69 -8.66
N ILE A 108 -2.50 -14.91 -8.22
CA ILE A 108 -3.48 -15.33 -7.21
C ILE A 108 -4.38 -16.44 -7.75
N ASP A 109 -4.77 -16.32 -9.02
CA ASP A 109 -5.73 -17.25 -9.64
C ASP A 109 -5.06 -18.53 -10.14
N ALA A 110 -3.75 -18.51 -10.39
CA ALA A 110 -2.99 -19.70 -10.78
C ALA A 110 -2.84 -20.69 -9.62
N GLU A 111 -3.02 -21.98 -9.89
CA GLU A 111 -2.83 -23.05 -8.88
C GLU A 111 -1.34 -23.31 -8.64
N SER A 112 -0.50 -23.07 -9.65
CA SER A 112 0.94 -23.28 -9.60
C SER A 112 1.72 -22.27 -10.44
N ALA A 113 3.01 -22.10 -10.12
CA ALA A 113 3.91 -21.27 -10.93
C ALA A 113 4.05 -21.79 -12.37
N ASN A 114 3.70 -23.05 -12.65
CA ASN A 114 3.83 -23.67 -13.97
C ASN A 114 2.78 -23.19 -14.98
N GLU A 115 1.63 -22.71 -14.52
CA GLU A 115 0.62 -22.09 -15.39
C GLU A 115 1.08 -20.73 -15.95
N LEU A 116 2.02 -20.08 -15.27
CA LEU A 116 2.55 -18.77 -15.67
C LEU A 116 3.61 -18.94 -16.75
N THR A 117 3.19 -18.81 -18.01
CA THR A 117 4.06 -18.95 -19.20
C THR A 117 4.32 -17.62 -19.93
N LYS A 118 3.60 -16.56 -19.55
CA LYS A 118 3.77 -15.21 -20.09
C LYS A 118 5.15 -14.65 -19.74
N GLU A 119 5.68 -13.81 -20.61
CA GLU A 119 6.95 -13.13 -20.39
C GLU A 119 6.88 -12.18 -19.19
N LYS A 120 7.94 -12.19 -18.37
CA LYS A 120 8.11 -11.35 -17.17
C LYS A 120 7.01 -11.47 -16.10
N SER A 121 6.14 -12.48 -16.17
CA SER A 121 5.05 -12.70 -15.20
C SER A 121 5.56 -12.98 -13.78
N LEU A 122 6.83 -13.40 -13.61
CA LEU A 122 7.51 -13.59 -12.33
C LEU A 122 8.82 -12.79 -12.26
N SER A 123 8.83 -11.59 -12.85
CA SER A 123 9.99 -10.70 -12.85
C SER A 123 10.21 -9.99 -11.50
N MET A 124 11.46 -9.58 -11.24
CA MET A 124 11.76 -8.71 -10.09
C MET A 124 11.13 -7.33 -10.25
N GLU A 125 11.01 -6.84 -11.49
CA GLU A 125 10.33 -5.57 -11.82
C GLU A 125 8.89 -5.59 -11.31
N LEU A 126 8.13 -6.67 -11.58
CA LEU A 126 6.76 -6.83 -11.11
C LEU A 126 6.66 -6.86 -9.58
N ILE A 127 7.58 -7.56 -8.92
CA ILE A 127 7.64 -7.60 -7.44
C ILE A 127 7.92 -6.21 -6.85
N SER A 128 8.87 -5.46 -7.42
CA SER A 128 9.20 -4.10 -6.96
C SER A 128 7.98 -3.20 -7.10
N LYS A 129 7.37 -3.21 -8.28
CA LYS A 129 6.17 -2.42 -8.59
C LYS A 129 5.02 -2.69 -7.62
N ALA A 130 4.71 -3.97 -7.37
CA ALA A 130 3.67 -4.36 -6.40
C ALA A 130 3.99 -3.91 -4.98
N THR A 131 5.26 -4.02 -4.57
CA THR A 131 5.71 -3.59 -3.24
C THR A 131 5.62 -2.07 -3.07
N GLU A 132 6.05 -1.31 -4.06
CA GLU A 132 6.01 0.16 -4.08
C GLU A 132 4.58 0.70 -4.02
N GLU A 133 3.65 0.11 -4.79
CA GLU A 133 2.24 0.48 -4.73
C GLU A 133 1.63 0.19 -3.35
N ILE A 134 1.92 -0.98 -2.76
CA ILE A 134 1.48 -1.30 -1.39
C ILE A 134 1.96 -0.23 -0.41
N ASN A 135 3.24 0.14 -0.45
CA ASN A 135 3.80 1.15 0.45
C ASN A 135 3.13 2.51 0.24
N THR A 136 2.85 2.88 -1.00
CA THR A 136 2.16 4.12 -1.37
C THR A 136 0.73 4.15 -0.83
N LEU A 137 -0.01 3.04 -0.99
CA LEU A 137 -1.37 2.89 -0.47
C LEU A 137 -1.41 2.95 1.05
N GLU A 138 -0.50 2.26 1.73
CA GLU A 138 -0.41 2.27 3.20
C GLU A 138 -0.08 3.67 3.72
N ALA A 139 0.87 4.37 3.10
CA ALA A 139 1.18 5.76 3.45
C ALA A 139 -0.03 6.68 3.24
N SER A 140 -0.75 6.52 2.13
CA SER A 140 -1.98 7.25 1.84
C SER A 140 -3.10 6.95 2.85
N MET A 141 -3.22 5.70 3.29
CA MET A 141 -4.18 5.28 4.32
C MET A 141 -3.89 5.98 5.66
N VAL A 142 -2.64 6.00 6.10
CA VAL A 142 -2.23 6.72 7.31
C VAL A 142 -2.49 8.22 7.17
N ALA A 143 -2.19 8.81 6.01
CA ALA A 143 -2.47 10.23 5.76
C ALA A 143 -3.98 10.55 5.81
N LYS A 144 -4.84 9.71 5.22
CA LYS A 144 -6.31 9.83 5.30
C LYS A 144 -6.81 9.70 6.73
N GLN A 145 -6.30 8.73 7.49
CA GLN A 145 -6.66 8.55 8.89
C GLN A 145 -6.25 9.76 9.74
N LYS A 146 -5.03 10.27 9.55
CA LYS A 146 -4.55 11.49 10.21
C LYS A 146 -5.45 12.69 9.90
N LYS A 147 -5.80 12.90 8.63
CA LYS A 147 -6.74 13.96 8.22
C LYS A 147 -8.11 13.80 8.89
N MET A 148 -8.64 12.59 8.91
CA MET A 148 -9.92 12.27 9.56
C MET A 148 -9.87 12.52 11.08
N TYR A 149 -8.78 12.15 11.73
CA TYR A 149 -8.55 12.42 13.15
C TYR A 149 -8.56 13.92 13.44
N LEU A 150 -7.79 14.71 12.67
CA LEU A 150 -7.74 16.16 12.83
C LEU A 150 -9.11 16.82 12.64
N GLY A 151 -9.87 16.39 11.62
CA GLY A 151 -11.22 16.90 11.38
C GLY A 151 -12.18 16.58 12.54
N LYS A 152 -12.10 15.39 13.14
CA LYS A 152 -12.91 15.04 14.32
C LYS A 152 -12.47 15.79 15.56
N LYS A 153 -11.17 15.97 15.77
CA LYS A 153 -10.62 16.77 16.86
C LYS A 153 -11.12 18.20 16.79
N GLN A 154 -11.04 18.84 15.63
CA GLN A 154 -11.58 20.19 15.42
C GLN A 154 -13.10 20.24 15.65
N LYS A 155 -13.84 19.23 15.18
CA LYS A 155 -15.28 19.13 15.44
C LYS A 155 -15.59 19.04 16.92
N LEU A 156 -14.88 18.20 17.67
CA LEU A 156 -15.06 18.09 19.13
C LEU A 156 -14.82 19.44 19.81
N LEU A 157 -13.72 20.12 19.47
CA LEU A 157 -13.39 21.43 20.06
C LEU A 157 -14.47 22.49 19.79
N LYS A 158 -15.02 22.55 18.57
CA LYS A 158 -16.15 23.45 18.27
C LYS A 158 -17.39 23.12 19.08
N LEU A 159 -17.73 21.84 19.22
CA LEU A 159 -18.89 21.43 20.01
C LEU A 159 -18.69 21.77 21.50
N LEU A 160 -17.48 21.65 22.03
CA LEU A 160 -17.17 22.05 23.40
C LEU A 160 -17.32 23.57 23.59
N GLU A 161 -16.86 24.37 22.62
CA GLU A 161 -17.06 25.82 22.62
C GLU A 161 -18.56 26.18 22.59
N GLU A 162 -19.34 25.57 21.69
CA GLU A 162 -20.79 25.77 21.58
C GLU A 162 -21.55 25.41 22.88
N THR A 163 -21.05 24.46 23.67
CA THR A 163 -21.67 24.06 24.94
C THR A 163 -21.08 24.76 26.17
N HIS A 164 -20.16 25.72 25.99
CA HIS A 164 -19.37 26.34 27.07
C HIS A 164 -18.75 25.29 28.00
N MET A 165 -18.18 24.24 27.40
CA MET A 165 -17.43 23.17 28.07
C MET A 165 -15.95 23.26 27.73
N VAL A 166 -15.10 22.71 28.60
CA VAL A 166 -13.66 22.66 28.38
C VAL A 166 -13.20 21.24 28.05
N PRO A 167 -12.07 21.05 27.32
CA PRO A 167 -11.55 19.73 27.00
C PRO A 167 -11.37 18.80 28.22
N ALA A 168 -11.05 19.37 29.39
CA ALA A 168 -10.92 18.63 30.64
C ALA A 168 -12.21 17.91 31.07
N ASP A 169 -13.39 18.45 30.74
CA ASP A 169 -14.69 17.85 31.05
C ASP A 169 -14.87 16.50 30.33
N MET A 170 -14.20 16.33 29.19
CA MET A 170 -14.19 15.09 28.40
C MET A 170 -12.92 14.25 28.62
N LYS A 171 -12.08 14.60 29.61
CA LYS A 171 -10.74 14.01 29.81
C LYS A 171 -9.90 14.05 28.52
N PHE A 172 -10.11 15.06 27.70
CA PHE A 172 -9.48 15.21 26.40
C PHE A 172 -8.32 16.20 26.48
N ASP A 173 -7.11 15.76 26.11
CA ASP A 173 -5.98 16.65 25.92
C ASP A 173 -5.80 17.02 24.43
N PRO A 174 -6.12 18.26 24.03
CA PRO A 174 -5.95 18.71 22.66
C PRO A 174 -4.49 18.88 22.25
N LYS A 175 -3.51 18.87 23.16
CA LYS A 175 -2.08 18.99 22.84
C LYS A 175 -1.42 17.63 22.60
N LYS A 176 -2.02 16.54 23.07
CA LYS A 176 -1.52 15.17 22.88
C LYS A 176 -1.34 14.87 21.38
N LYS A 177 -0.13 14.45 21.01
CA LYS A 177 0.19 13.94 19.68
C LYS A 177 -0.22 12.47 19.56
N VAL A 178 -0.80 12.11 18.42
CA VAL A 178 -1.06 10.72 18.03
C VAL A 178 -0.15 10.41 16.86
N GLU A 179 0.74 9.45 17.04
CA GLU A 179 1.80 9.16 16.06
C GLU A 179 1.42 8.03 15.11
N SER A 180 0.71 6.99 15.58
CA SER A 180 0.40 5.80 14.76
C SER A 180 -1.00 5.21 14.98
N ASP A 181 -1.55 5.23 16.20
CA ASP A 181 -2.86 4.61 16.49
C ASP A 181 -4.05 5.56 16.19
N PHE A 182 -4.13 6.01 14.94
CA PHE A 182 -5.24 6.82 14.47
C PHE A 182 -6.60 6.13 14.54
N PRO A 183 -6.76 4.83 14.23
CA PRO A 183 -8.07 4.16 14.31
C PRO A 183 -8.70 4.23 15.71
N LYS A 184 -7.94 3.91 16.76
CA LYS A 184 -8.42 4.01 18.13
C LYS A 184 -8.73 5.46 18.51
N ALA A 185 -7.79 6.38 18.25
CA ALA A 185 -7.98 7.79 18.58
C ALA A 185 -9.21 8.40 17.87
N ILE A 186 -9.51 7.97 16.64
CA ILE A 186 -10.72 8.35 15.91
C ILE A 186 -11.97 7.78 16.56
N SER A 187 -11.94 6.53 17.04
CA SER A 187 -13.04 5.91 17.76
C SER A 187 -13.34 6.66 19.06
N ASP A 188 -12.31 6.97 19.85
CA ASP A 188 -12.43 7.72 21.10
C ASP A 188 -13.04 9.10 20.86
N LEU A 189 -12.57 9.82 19.82
CA LEU A 189 -13.17 11.10 19.41
C LEU A 189 -14.64 10.96 18.99
N LYS A 190 -15.04 9.88 18.31
CA LYS A 190 -16.45 9.66 17.97
C LYS A 190 -17.31 9.50 19.22
N ILE A 191 -16.82 8.79 20.24
CA ILE A 191 -17.52 8.61 21.51
C ILE A 191 -17.68 9.97 22.21
N MET A 192 -16.60 10.74 22.36
CA MET A 192 -16.63 12.07 22.96
C MET A 192 -17.58 13.02 22.20
N ILE A 193 -17.54 13.03 20.86
CA ILE A 193 -18.47 13.84 20.06
C ILE A 193 -19.93 13.46 20.32
N LYS A 194 -20.23 12.17 20.47
CA LYS A 194 -21.61 11.73 20.81
C LYS A 194 -22.01 12.22 22.20
N GLN A 195 -21.11 12.17 23.17
CA GLN A 195 -21.37 12.66 24.54
C GLN A 195 -21.63 14.16 24.57
N VAL A 196 -20.78 14.97 23.93
CA VAL A 196 -20.97 16.43 23.87
C VAL A 196 -22.26 16.80 23.15
N LYS A 197 -22.65 16.05 22.11
CA LYS A 197 -23.94 16.27 21.43
C LYS A 197 -25.15 16.09 22.34
N VAL A 198 -25.09 15.18 23.32
CA VAL A 198 -26.15 15.06 24.34
C VAL A 198 -26.16 16.31 25.22
N GLN A 199 -24.98 16.79 25.62
CA GLN A 199 -24.82 18.00 26.44
C GLN A 199 -25.36 19.28 25.77
N ILE A 200 -25.38 19.37 24.44
CA ILE A 200 -25.99 20.51 23.72
C ILE A 200 -27.45 20.69 24.11
N LEU A 201 -28.20 19.58 24.23
CA LEU A 201 -29.62 19.63 24.58
C LEU A 201 -29.80 19.95 26.06
N GLU A 202 -29.00 19.32 26.93
CA GLU A 202 -29.09 19.47 28.38
C GLU A 202 -28.67 20.87 28.87
N ARG A 203 -27.73 21.51 28.18
CA ARG A 203 -27.16 22.81 28.57
C ARG A 203 -27.77 23.99 27.84
N LYS A 204 -28.75 23.77 26.95
CA LYS A 204 -29.31 24.81 26.07
C LYS A 204 -29.72 26.08 26.82
N ASP A 205 -30.46 25.94 27.92
CA ASP A 205 -30.97 27.09 28.68
C ASP A 205 -29.86 27.86 29.40
N ILE A 206 -28.84 27.14 29.91
CA ILE A 206 -27.70 27.76 30.58
C ILE A 206 -26.85 28.52 29.57
N VAL A 207 -26.55 27.90 28.42
CA VAL A 207 -25.81 28.54 27.32
C VAL A 207 -26.55 29.79 26.85
N MET A 208 -27.87 29.71 26.60
CA MET A 208 -28.67 30.87 26.20
C MET A 208 -28.57 32.03 27.20
N ARG A 209 -28.65 31.74 28.50
CA ARG A 209 -28.51 32.76 29.55
C ARG A 209 -27.12 33.39 29.57
N ILE A 210 -26.06 32.58 29.41
CA ILE A 210 -24.67 33.07 29.34
C ILE A 210 -24.50 34.01 28.15
N GLU A 211 -24.95 33.60 26.96
CA GLU A 211 -24.85 34.41 25.74
C GLU A 211 -25.61 35.74 25.87
N LEU A 212 -26.82 35.71 26.44
CA LEU A 212 -27.60 36.93 26.68
C LEU A 212 -26.89 37.89 27.64
N LEU A 213 -26.31 37.37 28.73
CA LEU A 213 -25.57 38.17 29.69
C LEU A 213 -24.29 38.74 29.08
N GLN A 214 -23.52 37.93 28.34
CA GLN A 214 -22.32 38.37 27.63
C GLN A 214 -22.64 39.49 26.62
N HIS A 215 -23.72 39.34 25.85
CA HIS A 215 -24.18 40.36 24.93
C HIS A 215 -24.56 41.66 25.65
N ALA A 216 -25.33 41.58 26.74
CA ALA A 216 -25.70 42.74 27.54
C ALA A 216 -24.48 43.48 28.11
N VAL A 217 -23.50 42.74 28.64
CA VAL A 217 -22.24 43.29 29.16
C VAL A 217 -21.46 43.99 28.06
N ASN A 218 -21.25 43.32 26.92
CA ASN A 218 -20.50 43.89 25.78
C ASN A 218 -21.14 45.18 25.25
N ASN A 219 -22.47 45.22 25.15
CA ASN A 219 -23.18 46.43 24.73
C ASN A 219 -23.01 47.56 25.74
N SER A 220 -23.14 47.28 27.05
CA SER A 220 -22.95 48.29 28.09
C SER A 220 -21.52 48.87 28.09
N LEU A 221 -20.51 48.05 27.82
CA LEU A 221 -19.11 48.48 27.70
C LEU A 221 -18.90 49.35 26.45
N SER A 222 -19.50 48.98 25.32
CA SER A 222 -19.43 49.76 24.07
C SER A 222 -20.05 51.15 24.22
N VAL A 223 -21.22 51.24 24.90
CA VAL A 223 -21.88 52.51 25.21
C VAL A 223 -20.99 53.39 26.09
N LYS A 224 -20.45 52.86 27.20
CA LYS A 224 -19.55 53.60 28.10
C LYS A 224 -18.28 54.10 27.40
N THR A 225 -17.72 53.30 26.50
CA THR A 225 -16.53 53.67 25.71
C THR A 225 -16.85 54.83 24.75
N SER A 226 -18.03 54.81 24.14
CA SER A 226 -18.50 55.85 23.22
C SER A 226 -18.81 57.17 23.93
N GLU A 227 -19.46 57.10 25.10
CA GLU A 227 -19.70 58.26 25.97
C GLU A 227 -18.38 58.88 26.44
N SER A 228 -17.43 58.07 26.89
CA SER A 228 -16.10 58.53 27.32
C SER A 228 -15.35 59.27 26.19
N LYS A 229 -15.42 58.78 24.95
CA LYS A 229 -14.84 59.47 23.78
C LYS A 229 -15.54 60.79 23.46
N LYS A 230 -16.86 60.86 23.63
CA LYS A 230 -17.64 62.10 23.44
C LYS A 230 -17.27 63.16 24.48
N TYR A 231 -17.12 62.77 25.74
CA TYR A 231 -16.66 63.69 26.79
C TYR A 231 -15.26 64.22 26.50
N VAL A 232 -14.30 63.38 26.10
CA VAL A 232 -12.95 63.84 25.75
C VAL A 232 -12.99 64.86 24.60
N LEU A 233 -13.78 64.64 23.55
CA LEU A 233 -13.89 65.58 22.42
C LEU A 233 -14.55 66.91 22.79
N VAL A 234 -15.49 66.92 23.74
CA VAL A 234 -16.18 68.16 24.18
C VAL A 234 -15.26 69.05 25.03
N TYR A 235 -14.30 68.48 25.76
CA TYR A 235 -13.36 69.23 26.61
C TYR A 235 -11.99 69.50 25.96
N SER A 236 -11.83 69.19 24.66
CA SER A 236 -10.58 69.37 23.90
C SER A 236 -10.61 70.52 22.88
N ASN A 237 -11.68 71.34 22.85
CA ASN A 237 -11.84 72.50 21.97
C ASN A 237 -11.85 73.80 22.78
#